data_AF-A0A327HU50-F1
#
_entry.id   AF-A0A327HU50-F1
#
_cell.length_a   1.000
_cell.length_b   1.000
_cell.length_c   1.000
_cell.angle_alpha   90.00
_cell.angle_beta   90.00
_cell.angle_gamma   90.00
#
_symmetry.space_group_name_H-M   'P 1'
#
loop_
_entity.id
_entity.type
_entity.pdbx_description
1 polymer ?
#
loop_
_entity_poly.entity_id
_entity_poly.type
_entity_poly.pdbx_seq_one_letter_code
_entity_poly.pdbx_strand_id
1 'polypeptide(L)'
;MFRVGRMVMDAEGLLRVKPEELAEGLLTRWRVLDEQLPGVIRNLEAEEDALSPKVEKAVESHRLANEAVSSLKDERNESQNLARALLSKVRKIGDSLSETGGMVNLDPGWKKEKLLEELEGIESEIETSALDHKSEGRLITRRKKLIGENEKWLKERKDANPEMAEYVGTRREMVANFRRSEKAHTKMIGGVKKAQPLYEKKNALQDEIRDVRRQLDRAKELLSQSSRAIEHWERRLKDGFGDIGSGHDDLLADMHRVMSGGASSFSKKGRRNIRKAGEEE
;
A
#
# COMPACT_ATOMS: atom_id res chain seq x y z
N MET A 1 -28.11 -27.64 14.86
CA MET A 1 -27.61 -27.50 16.25
C MET A 1 -27.00 -28.84 16.67
N PHE A 2 -25.76 -29.14 16.27
CA PHE A 2 -25.05 -30.33 16.72
C PHE A 2 -23.75 -29.88 17.38
N ARG A 3 -23.77 -29.93 18.71
CA ARG A 3 -22.63 -29.65 19.57
C ARG A 3 -21.76 -30.91 19.53
N VAL A 4 -20.79 -30.97 18.62
CA VAL A 4 -19.68 -31.93 18.78
C VAL A 4 -19.01 -31.52 20.09
N GLY A 5 -19.21 -32.33 21.12
CA GLY A 5 -18.72 -32.05 22.46
C GLY A 5 -17.22 -31.81 22.40
N ARG A 6 -16.79 -30.58 22.67
CA ARG A 6 -15.42 -30.34 23.11
C ARG A 6 -15.28 -31.17 24.39
N MET A 7 -14.61 -32.31 24.32
CA MET A 7 -14.27 -33.08 25.51
C MET A 7 -13.36 -32.18 26.35
N VAL A 8 -13.94 -31.50 27.34
CA VAL A 8 -13.19 -30.88 28.41
C VAL A 8 -12.74 -32.04 29.27
N MET A 9 -11.61 -32.65 28.90
CA MET A 9 -11.04 -33.76 29.66
C MET A 9 -10.20 -33.22 30.80
N ASP A 10 -10.48 -33.71 32.00
CA ASP A 10 -9.55 -33.68 33.13
C ASP A 10 -8.28 -34.47 32.78
N ALA A 11 -7.13 -34.11 33.38
CA ALA A 11 -5.86 -34.81 33.22
C ALA A 11 -5.97 -36.30 33.55
N GLU A 12 -6.80 -36.67 34.54
CA GLU A 12 -7.07 -38.08 34.86
C GLU A 12 -7.93 -38.77 33.78
N GLY A 13 -8.78 -38.01 33.10
CA GLY A 13 -9.54 -38.49 31.94
C GLY A 13 -8.66 -38.79 30.73
N LEU A 14 -7.68 -37.93 30.44
CA LEU A 14 -6.70 -38.11 29.36
C LEU A 14 -5.82 -39.36 29.56
N LEU A 15 -5.49 -39.70 30.81
CA LEU A 15 -4.67 -40.87 31.13
C LEU A 15 -5.41 -42.20 30.99
N ARG A 16 -6.75 -42.19 30.94
CA ARG A 16 -7.59 -43.39 30.82
C ARG A 16 -8.03 -43.68 29.40
N VAL A 17 -7.86 -42.75 28.47
CA VAL A 17 -8.29 -42.92 27.07
C VAL A 17 -7.43 -43.98 26.40
N LYS A 18 -8.08 -44.95 25.77
CA LYS A 18 -7.38 -45.98 25.01
C LYS A 18 -6.96 -45.46 23.62
N PRO A 19 -5.86 -45.97 23.04
CA PRO A 19 -5.46 -45.63 21.67
C PRO A 19 -6.57 -45.83 20.64
N GLU A 20 -7.40 -46.86 20.83
CA GLU A 20 -8.58 -47.16 20.00
C GLU A 20 -9.59 -46.01 20.03
N GLU A 21 -9.95 -45.51 21.22
CA GLU A 21 -10.93 -44.45 21.41
C GLU A 21 -10.45 -43.11 20.80
N LEU A 22 -9.14 -42.82 20.89
CA LEU A 22 -8.54 -41.66 20.24
C LEU A 22 -8.57 -41.78 18.71
N ALA A 23 -8.24 -42.95 18.19
CA ALA A 23 -8.25 -43.21 16.75
C ALA A 23 -9.66 -43.15 16.16
N GLU A 24 -10.66 -43.69 16.86
CA GLU A 24 -12.08 -43.57 16.47
C GLU A 24 -12.55 -42.11 16.47
N GLY A 25 -12.18 -41.34 17.49
CA GLY A 25 -12.46 -39.91 17.57
C GLY A 25 -11.83 -39.10 16.43
N LEU A 26 -10.55 -39.39 16.11
CA LEU A 26 -9.85 -38.77 14.97
C LEU A 26 -10.50 -39.17 13.65
N LEU A 27 -10.81 -40.45 13.45
CA LEU A 27 -11.46 -40.96 12.24
C LEU A 27 -12.83 -40.32 12.04
N THR A 28 -13.63 -40.20 13.09
CA THR A 28 -14.95 -39.55 13.04
C THR A 28 -14.81 -38.09 12.63
N ARG A 29 -13.82 -37.37 13.21
CA ARG A 29 -13.53 -35.98 12.82
C ARG A 29 -13.13 -35.88 11.35
N TRP A 30 -12.28 -36.79 10.85
CA TRP A 30 -11.86 -36.78 9.45
C TRP A 30 -13.01 -37.09 8.49
N ARG A 31 -13.89 -38.03 8.81
CA ARG A 31 -15.10 -38.33 8.02
C ARG A 31 -16.07 -37.14 7.95
N VAL A 32 -16.29 -36.47 9.08
CA VAL A 32 -17.11 -35.25 9.12
C VAL A 32 -16.48 -34.13 8.27
N LEU A 33 -15.16 -33.98 8.33
CA LEU A 33 -14.44 -33.01 7.49
C LEU A 33 -14.57 -33.35 6.00
N ASP A 34 -14.39 -34.62 5.63
CA ASP A 34 -14.51 -35.10 4.25
C ASP A 34 -15.90 -34.84 3.66
N GLU A 35 -16.96 -35.02 4.45
CA GLU A 35 -18.33 -34.74 4.05
C GLU A 35 -18.61 -33.23 3.89
N GLN A 36 -18.05 -32.39 4.77
CA GLN A 36 -18.36 -30.95 4.82
C GLN A 36 -17.49 -30.10 3.88
N LEU A 37 -16.22 -30.46 3.67
CA LEU A 37 -15.25 -29.69 2.91
C LEU A 37 -15.69 -29.40 1.46
N PRO A 38 -16.28 -30.34 0.70
CA PRO A 38 -16.76 -30.05 -0.66
C PRO A 38 -17.80 -28.92 -0.70
N GLY A 39 -18.70 -28.86 0.27
CA GLY A 39 -19.69 -27.78 0.39
C GLY A 39 -19.03 -26.43 0.72
N VAL A 40 -18.03 -26.43 1.61
CA VAL A 40 -17.24 -25.24 1.94
C VAL A 40 -16.45 -24.74 0.73
N ILE A 41 -15.80 -25.63 -0.02
CA ILE A 41 -15.06 -25.31 -1.25
C ILE A 41 -16.00 -24.66 -2.27
N ARG A 42 -17.17 -25.25 -2.52
CA ARG A 42 -18.14 -24.68 -3.47
C ARG A 42 -18.61 -23.28 -3.06
N ASN A 43 -18.80 -23.04 -1.78
CA ASN A 43 -19.18 -21.71 -1.27
C ASN A 43 -18.04 -20.69 -1.46
N LEU A 44 -16.80 -21.09 -1.16
CA LEU A 44 -15.62 -20.24 -1.36
C LEU A 44 -15.35 -19.94 -2.85
N GLU A 45 -15.57 -20.92 -3.74
CA GLU A 45 -15.48 -20.72 -5.19
C GLU A 45 -16.55 -19.74 -5.67
N ALA A 46 -17.80 -19.88 -5.21
CA ALA A 46 -18.87 -18.94 -5.54
C ALA A 46 -18.58 -17.52 -5.00
N GLU A 47 -17.95 -17.41 -3.83
CA GLU A 47 -17.52 -16.13 -3.26
C GLU A 47 -16.38 -15.50 -4.07
N GLU A 48 -15.39 -16.29 -4.49
CA GLU A 48 -14.32 -15.85 -5.39
C GLU A 48 -14.89 -15.35 -6.73
N ASP A 49 -15.81 -16.09 -7.34
CA ASP A 49 -16.45 -15.72 -8.60
C ASP A 49 -17.25 -14.42 -8.47
N ALA A 50 -17.89 -14.19 -7.32
CA ALA A 50 -18.64 -12.98 -7.05
C ALA A 50 -17.73 -11.76 -6.75
N LEU A 51 -16.57 -11.97 -6.14
CA LEU A 51 -15.61 -10.92 -5.77
C LEU A 51 -14.70 -10.51 -6.93
N SER A 52 -14.26 -11.46 -7.76
CA SER A 52 -13.34 -11.24 -8.89
C SER A 52 -13.72 -10.03 -9.77
N PRO A 53 -14.96 -9.93 -10.32
CA PRO A 53 -15.33 -8.79 -11.16
C PRO A 53 -15.39 -7.46 -10.39
N LYS A 54 -15.62 -7.49 -9.06
CA LYS A 54 -15.62 -6.28 -8.23
C LYS A 54 -14.20 -5.77 -8.01
N VAL A 55 -13.25 -6.68 -7.80
CA VAL A 55 -11.82 -6.37 -7.68
C VAL A 55 -11.32 -5.77 -8.98
N GLU A 56 -11.60 -6.39 -10.12
CA GLU A 56 -11.20 -5.87 -11.44
C GLU A 56 -11.73 -4.46 -11.68
N LYS A 57 -13.02 -4.24 -11.43
CA LYS A 57 -13.63 -2.90 -11.54
C LYS A 57 -12.98 -1.87 -10.62
N ALA A 58 -12.63 -2.26 -9.39
CA ALA A 58 -11.99 -1.36 -8.44
C ALA A 58 -10.54 -1.03 -8.84
N VAL A 59 -9.78 -2.02 -9.33
CA VAL A 59 -8.43 -1.83 -9.87
C VAL A 59 -8.46 -0.89 -11.07
N GLU A 60 -9.35 -1.14 -12.01
CA GLU A 60 -9.47 -0.34 -13.23
C GLU A 60 -9.92 1.09 -12.93
N SER A 61 -10.92 1.26 -12.07
CA SER A 61 -11.37 2.60 -11.65
C SER A 61 -10.27 3.40 -10.95
N HIS A 62 -9.48 2.76 -10.08
CA HIS A 62 -8.33 3.40 -9.45
C HIS A 62 -7.23 3.73 -10.47
N ARG A 63 -6.94 2.82 -11.42
CA ARG A 63 -5.96 3.02 -12.50
C ARG A 63 -6.30 4.27 -13.32
N LEU A 64 -7.53 4.37 -13.81
CA LEU A 64 -8.00 5.52 -14.59
C LEU A 64 -7.91 6.83 -13.80
N ALA A 65 -8.28 6.80 -12.51
CA ALA A 65 -8.16 7.97 -11.64
C ALA A 65 -6.68 8.39 -11.45
N ASN A 66 -5.78 7.43 -11.30
CA ASN A 66 -4.35 7.69 -11.16
C ASN A 66 -3.72 8.21 -12.47
N GLU A 67 -4.13 7.69 -13.62
CA GLU A 67 -3.71 8.19 -14.94
C GLU A 67 -4.18 9.63 -15.18
N ALA A 68 -5.41 9.96 -14.79
CA ALA A 68 -5.90 11.33 -14.84
C ALA A 68 -5.09 12.26 -13.92
N VAL A 69 -4.69 11.81 -12.73
CA VAL A 69 -3.80 12.58 -11.85
C VAL A 69 -2.40 12.72 -12.45
N SER A 70 -1.87 11.68 -13.11
CA SER A 70 -0.56 11.73 -13.76
C SER A 70 -0.53 12.75 -14.89
N SER A 71 -1.50 12.71 -15.80
CA SER A 71 -1.56 13.69 -16.90
C SER A 71 -1.70 15.14 -16.41
N LEU A 72 -2.41 15.37 -15.29
CA LEU A 72 -2.47 16.69 -14.65
C LEU A 72 -1.14 17.11 -14.01
N LYS A 73 -0.34 16.16 -13.50
CA LYS A 73 1.03 16.44 -13.02
C LYS A 73 1.93 16.86 -14.18
N ASP A 74 1.84 16.16 -15.30
CA ASP A 74 2.62 16.45 -16.50
C ASP A 74 2.26 17.84 -17.03
N GLU A 75 0.97 18.15 -17.21
CA GLU A 75 0.52 19.48 -17.64
C GLU A 75 0.96 20.59 -16.67
N ARG A 76 0.89 20.35 -15.36
CA ARG A 76 1.36 21.29 -14.33
C ARG A 76 2.85 21.57 -14.49
N ASN A 77 3.66 20.52 -14.61
CA ASN A 77 5.12 20.60 -14.68
C ASN A 77 5.58 21.28 -15.97
N GLU A 78 5.00 20.90 -17.12
CA GLU A 78 5.28 21.53 -18.42
C GLU A 78 4.97 23.03 -18.38
N SER A 79 3.77 23.39 -17.93
CA SER A 79 3.36 24.79 -17.83
C SER A 79 4.24 25.59 -16.85
N GLN A 80 4.64 24.97 -15.74
CA GLN A 80 5.52 25.61 -14.75
C GLN A 80 6.93 25.84 -15.30
N ASN A 81 7.50 24.85 -15.99
CA ASN A 81 8.81 24.95 -16.62
C ASN A 81 8.84 26.03 -17.71
N LEU A 82 7.79 26.09 -18.55
CA LEU A 82 7.63 27.16 -19.53
C LEU A 82 7.51 28.53 -18.87
N ALA A 83 6.74 28.64 -17.79
CA ALA A 83 6.62 29.90 -17.05
C ALA A 83 7.95 30.36 -16.45
N ARG A 84 8.77 29.45 -15.92
CA ARG A 84 10.12 29.76 -15.39
C ARG A 84 11.09 30.19 -16.48
N ALA A 85 11.08 29.50 -17.62
CA ALA A 85 11.89 29.90 -18.77
C ALA A 85 11.49 31.30 -19.25
N LEU A 86 10.19 31.63 -19.27
CA LEU A 86 9.72 32.97 -19.59
C LEU A 86 10.06 33.99 -18.51
N LEU A 87 10.03 33.63 -17.22
CA LEU A 87 10.42 34.50 -16.12
C LEU A 87 11.86 34.98 -16.27
N SER A 88 12.79 34.07 -16.56
CA SER A 88 14.20 34.42 -16.80
C SER A 88 14.38 35.32 -18.03
N LYS A 89 13.60 35.11 -19.10
CA LYS A 89 13.60 36.00 -20.28
C LYS A 89 13.05 37.38 -19.96
N VAL A 90 11.92 37.45 -19.23
CA VAL A 90 11.30 38.71 -18.79
C VAL A 90 12.26 39.51 -17.91
N ARG A 91 13.03 38.84 -17.05
CA ARG A 91 14.09 39.48 -16.26
C ARG A 91 15.15 40.11 -17.15
N LYS A 92 15.76 39.35 -18.06
CA LYS A 92 16.77 39.85 -19.01
C LYS A 92 16.28 41.03 -19.85
N ILE A 93 15.07 40.94 -20.41
CA ILE A 93 14.47 42.03 -21.19
C ILE A 93 14.25 43.26 -20.29
N GLY A 94 13.80 43.04 -19.05
CA GLY A 94 13.63 44.10 -18.06
C GLY A 94 14.94 44.82 -17.72
N ASP A 95 16.02 44.07 -17.54
CA ASP A 95 17.36 44.59 -17.25
C ASP A 95 17.87 45.43 -18.43
N SER A 96 17.77 44.91 -19.66
CA SER A 96 18.16 45.65 -20.87
C SER A 96 17.36 46.93 -21.09
N LEU A 97 16.04 46.91 -20.85
CA LEU A 97 15.18 48.11 -20.94
C LEU A 97 15.47 49.14 -19.84
N SER A 98 15.99 48.70 -18.70
CA SER A 98 16.46 49.58 -17.62
C SER A 98 17.77 50.27 -18.01
N GLU A 99 18.69 49.54 -18.63
CA GLU A 99 19.99 50.06 -19.10
C GLU A 99 19.84 51.07 -20.25
N THR A 100 18.94 50.82 -21.20
CA THR A 100 18.73 51.70 -22.37
C THR A 100 17.88 52.94 -22.08
N GLY A 101 17.31 53.07 -20.87
CA GLY A 101 16.46 54.20 -20.49
C GLY A 101 15.09 54.24 -21.17
N GLY A 102 14.75 53.23 -22.00
CA GLY A 102 13.42 53.09 -22.63
C GLY A 102 12.28 52.88 -21.62
N MET A 103 12.63 52.54 -20.38
CA MET A 103 11.70 52.50 -19.26
C MET A 103 11.51 53.90 -18.64
N VAL A 104 10.63 54.73 -19.21
CA VAL A 104 10.32 56.07 -18.66
C VAL A 104 9.91 55.97 -17.18
N ASN A 105 10.74 56.52 -16.31
CA ASN A 105 10.76 56.30 -14.87
C ASN A 105 10.01 57.42 -14.13
N LEU A 106 8.98 57.03 -13.37
CA LEU A 106 8.28 57.86 -12.37
C LEU A 106 8.23 57.09 -11.00
N ASP A 107 9.18 56.14 -10.83
CA ASP A 107 9.47 55.15 -9.76
C ASP A 107 8.56 53.88 -9.68
N PRO A 108 9.07 52.65 -9.31
CA PRO A 108 10.46 52.24 -9.04
C PRO A 108 10.97 50.96 -9.77
N GLY A 109 12.19 51.01 -10.31
CA GLY A 109 12.92 49.83 -10.81
C GLY A 109 13.13 48.75 -9.73
N TRP A 110 13.47 49.17 -8.51
CA TRP A 110 13.67 48.26 -7.36
C TRP A 110 12.42 47.44 -7.03
N LYS A 111 11.21 47.97 -7.24
CA LYS A 111 9.95 47.27 -6.94
C LYS A 111 9.63 46.20 -8.01
N LYS A 112 10.14 46.36 -9.24
CA LYS A 112 10.03 45.34 -10.30
C LYS A 112 11.05 44.24 -10.12
N GLU A 113 12.31 44.63 -9.88
CA GLU A 113 13.41 43.71 -9.66
C GLU A 113 13.13 42.84 -8.43
N LYS A 114 12.71 43.47 -7.32
CA LYS A 114 12.25 42.78 -6.12
C LYS A 114 11.08 41.84 -6.38
N LEU A 115 10.16 42.18 -7.29
CA LEU A 115 9.03 41.30 -7.62
C LEU A 115 9.48 40.08 -8.44
N LEU A 116 10.36 40.26 -9.41
CA LEU A 116 10.91 39.15 -10.19
C LEU A 116 11.77 38.24 -9.31
N GLU A 117 12.56 38.82 -8.41
CA GLU A 117 13.34 38.11 -7.39
C GLU A 117 12.44 37.35 -6.40
N GLU A 118 11.35 37.96 -5.94
CA GLU A 118 10.36 37.27 -5.09
C GLU A 118 9.64 36.12 -5.83
N LEU A 119 9.37 36.27 -7.14
CA LEU A 119 8.82 35.19 -7.95
C LEU A 119 9.82 34.04 -8.12
N GLU A 120 11.09 34.36 -8.41
CA GLU A 120 12.16 33.38 -8.55
C GLU A 120 12.41 32.62 -7.24
N GLY A 121 12.43 33.35 -6.10
CA GLY A 121 12.54 32.75 -4.77
C GLY A 121 11.39 31.79 -4.45
N ILE A 122 10.14 32.13 -4.80
CA ILE A 122 8.99 31.22 -4.65
C ILE A 122 9.18 29.96 -5.52
N GLU A 123 9.67 30.11 -6.75
CA GLU A 123 9.87 28.96 -7.64
C GLU A 123 11.01 28.05 -7.16
N SER A 124 12.11 28.60 -6.67
CA SER A 124 13.19 27.84 -6.04
C SER A 124 12.73 27.14 -4.76
N GLU A 125 11.88 27.77 -3.96
CA GLU A 125 11.29 27.15 -2.77
C GLU A 125 10.38 25.97 -3.15
N ILE A 126 9.57 26.11 -4.21
CA ILE A 126 8.73 25.01 -4.74
C ILE A 126 9.58 23.85 -5.28
N GLU A 127 10.75 24.12 -5.88
CA GLU A 127 11.67 23.08 -6.39
C GLU A 127 12.42 22.34 -5.29
N THR A 128 13.01 23.09 -4.36
CA THR A 128 13.97 22.57 -3.39
C THR A 128 13.30 22.02 -2.15
N SER A 129 12.17 22.62 -1.76
CA SER A 129 11.39 22.18 -0.61
C SER A 129 10.24 21.34 -1.14
N ALA A 130 10.41 20.01 -1.15
CA ALA A 130 9.34 19.04 -1.33
C ALA A 130 8.36 19.09 -0.15
N LEU A 131 7.66 20.20 -0.04
CA LEU A 131 6.75 20.56 1.03
C LEU A 131 5.36 19.99 0.72
N ASP A 132 4.63 19.62 1.78
CA ASP A 132 3.25 19.14 1.71
C ASP A 132 2.38 20.02 0.77
N HIS A 133 1.38 19.43 0.11
CA HIS A 133 0.49 20.11 -0.85
C HIS A 133 -0.14 21.40 -0.28
N LYS A 134 -0.33 21.48 1.05
CA LYS A 134 -0.81 22.67 1.74
C LYS A 134 0.18 23.83 1.68
N SER A 135 1.47 23.55 1.88
CA SER A 135 2.56 24.53 1.77
C SER A 135 2.77 24.97 0.33
N GLU A 136 2.76 24.04 -0.64
CA GLU A 136 2.78 24.36 -2.07
C GLU A 136 1.62 25.31 -2.43
N GLY A 137 0.41 25.02 -1.92
CA GLY A 137 -0.75 25.89 -2.11
C GLY A 137 -0.59 27.31 -1.53
N ARG A 138 0.11 27.47 -0.39
CA ARG A 138 0.40 28.80 0.18
C ARG A 138 1.35 29.59 -0.72
N LEU A 139 2.40 28.95 -1.24
CA LEU A 139 3.37 29.56 -2.15
C LEU A 139 2.70 29.96 -3.47
N ILE A 140 1.86 29.08 -4.04
CA ILE A 140 1.04 29.38 -5.22
C ILE A 140 0.13 30.60 -4.98
N THR A 141 -0.51 30.66 -3.81
CA THR A 141 -1.38 31.80 -3.46
C THR A 141 -0.59 33.10 -3.36
N ARG A 142 0.60 33.07 -2.75
CA ARG A 142 1.52 34.22 -2.69
C ARG A 142 1.94 34.67 -4.09
N ARG A 143 2.35 33.74 -4.96
CA ARG A 143 2.70 34.00 -6.37
C ARG A 143 1.56 34.68 -7.11
N LYS A 144 0.33 34.15 -6.98
CA LYS A 144 -0.86 34.71 -7.62
C LYS A 144 -1.14 36.15 -7.18
N LYS A 145 -0.94 36.46 -5.89
CA LYS A 145 -1.08 37.83 -5.36
C LYS A 145 -0.05 38.77 -5.99
N LEU A 146 1.22 38.37 -6.03
CA LEU A 146 2.30 39.13 -6.67
C LEU A 146 2.04 39.40 -8.15
N ILE A 147 1.61 38.37 -8.90
CA ILE A 147 1.23 38.51 -10.31
C ILE A 147 0.08 39.53 -10.47
N GLY A 148 -0.95 39.45 -9.62
CA GLY A 148 -2.12 40.33 -9.68
C GLY A 148 -1.83 41.80 -9.35
N GLU A 149 -0.99 42.06 -8.35
CA GLU A 149 -0.54 43.42 -8.02
C GLU A 149 0.21 44.07 -9.19
N ASN A 150 1.05 43.29 -9.87
CA ASN A 150 1.83 43.77 -11.00
C ASN A 150 1.01 43.91 -12.29
N GLU A 151 0.03 43.04 -12.54
CA GLU A 151 -0.90 43.23 -13.67
C GLU A 151 -1.71 44.54 -13.55
N LYS A 152 -2.14 44.92 -12.34
CA LYS A 152 -2.82 46.21 -12.10
C LYS A 152 -1.90 47.38 -12.47
N TRP A 153 -0.66 47.34 -11.99
CA TRP A 153 0.35 48.36 -12.25
C TRP A 153 0.71 48.48 -13.75
N LEU A 154 0.77 47.38 -14.50
CA LEU A 154 1.03 47.41 -15.95
C LEU A 154 -0.16 47.92 -16.76
N LYS A 155 -1.39 47.62 -16.33
CA LYS A 155 -2.60 48.11 -17.00
C LYS A 155 -2.66 49.64 -17.00
N GLU A 156 -2.15 50.28 -15.95
CA GLU A 156 -2.06 51.74 -15.82
C GLU A 156 -1.00 52.38 -16.74
N ARG A 157 -0.04 51.60 -17.28
CA ARG A 157 1.11 52.10 -18.07
C ARG A 157 1.14 51.65 -19.54
N LYS A 158 0.23 50.76 -19.94
CA LYS A 158 0.21 50.12 -21.26
C LYS A 158 0.06 51.13 -22.42
N ASP A 159 -0.50 52.31 -22.16
CA ASP A 159 -0.81 53.31 -23.19
C ASP A 159 0.39 54.22 -23.55
N ALA A 160 1.57 54.04 -22.92
CA ALA A 160 2.66 55.02 -22.99
C ALA A 160 3.93 54.61 -23.75
N ASN A 161 4.17 53.33 -24.10
CA ASN A 161 5.47 52.92 -24.68
C ASN A 161 5.40 51.73 -25.68
N PRO A 162 5.76 51.93 -26.97
CA PRO A 162 5.88 50.88 -27.98
C PRO A 162 7.05 49.90 -27.75
N GLU A 163 8.17 50.37 -27.20
CA GLU A 163 9.37 49.54 -26.92
C GLU A 163 9.13 48.47 -25.83
N MET A 164 8.07 48.63 -25.03
CA MET A 164 7.66 47.67 -24.01
C MET A 164 6.85 46.48 -24.55
N ALA A 165 6.52 46.45 -25.84
CA ALA A 165 5.62 45.45 -26.41
C ALA A 165 6.13 44.01 -26.25
N GLU A 166 7.43 43.78 -26.46
CA GLU A 166 8.06 42.46 -26.29
C GLU A 166 8.04 42.02 -24.82
N TYR A 167 8.45 42.90 -23.89
CA TYR A 167 8.38 42.65 -22.45
C TYR A 167 6.95 42.29 -21.99
N VAL A 168 5.97 43.07 -22.43
CA VAL A 168 4.56 42.85 -22.08
C VAL A 168 4.03 41.54 -22.68
N GLY A 169 4.44 41.21 -23.91
CA GLY A 169 4.09 39.95 -24.59
C GLY A 169 4.62 38.72 -23.86
N THR A 170 5.94 38.63 -23.70
CA THR A 170 6.60 37.51 -22.99
C THR A 170 6.09 37.37 -21.56
N ARG A 171 5.82 38.49 -20.88
CA ARG A 171 5.25 38.48 -19.53
C ARG A 171 3.80 38.01 -19.50
N ARG A 172 2.98 38.36 -20.50
CA ARG A 172 1.60 37.87 -20.60
C ARG A 172 1.58 36.35 -20.79
N GLU A 173 2.47 35.83 -21.62
CA GLU A 173 2.66 34.39 -21.82
C GLU A 173 3.14 33.69 -20.55
N MET A 174 4.08 34.29 -19.82
CA MET A 174 4.55 33.79 -18.53
C MET A 174 3.38 33.64 -17.54
N VAL A 175 2.59 34.69 -17.37
CA VAL A 175 1.43 34.67 -16.47
C VAL A 175 0.37 33.67 -16.92
N ALA A 176 0.14 33.53 -18.23
CA ALA A 176 -0.79 32.54 -18.76
C ALA A 176 -0.35 31.11 -18.41
N ASN A 177 0.94 30.81 -18.53
CA ASN A 177 1.51 29.52 -18.16
C ASN A 177 1.42 29.25 -16.64
N PHE A 178 1.71 30.25 -15.78
CA PHE A 178 1.49 30.10 -14.33
C PHE A 178 0.02 29.81 -14.01
N ARG A 179 -0.93 30.54 -14.62
CA ARG A 179 -2.37 30.27 -14.43
C ARG A 179 -2.78 28.88 -14.90
N ARG A 180 -2.18 28.38 -15.99
CA ARG A 180 -2.43 27.01 -16.49
C ARG A 180 -1.92 25.97 -15.50
N SER A 181 -0.69 26.12 -15.02
CA SER A 181 -0.10 25.27 -13.99
C SER A 181 -0.95 25.23 -12.71
N GLU A 182 -1.47 26.38 -12.26
CA GLU A 182 -2.35 26.47 -11.08
C GLU A 182 -3.68 25.74 -11.25
N LYS A 183 -4.28 25.86 -12.44
CA LYS A 183 -5.51 25.13 -12.77
C LYS A 183 -5.26 23.63 -12.78
N ALA A 184 -4.15 23.18 -13.37
CA ALA A 184 -3.74 21.79 -13.39
C ALA A 184 -3.48 21.27 -11.96
N HIS A 185 -2.74 22.01 -11.14
CA HIS A 185 -2.50 21.68 -9.73
C HIS A 185 -3.82 21.56 -8.94
N THR A 186 -4.74 22.51 -9.08
CA THR A 186 -6.03 22.49 -8.35
C THR A 186 -6.87 21.26 -8.74
N LYS A 187 -6.93 20.97 -10.05
CA LYS A 187 -7.61 19.77 -10.57
C LYS A 187 -6.92 18.49 -10.08
N MET A 188 -5.59 18.45 -10.07
CA MET A 188 -4.78 17.33 -9.60
C MET A 188 -5.10 17.01 -8.14
N ILE A 189 -5.10 18.01 -7.25
CA ILE A 189 -5.46 17.83 -5.84
C ILE A 189 -6.90 17.32 -5.69
N GLY A 190 -7.84 17.86 -6.48
CA GLY A 190 -9.21 17.35 -6.53
C GLY A 190 -9.29 15.89 -7.01
N GLY A 191 -8.48 15.50 -7.99
CA GLY A 191 -8.35 14.14 -8.50
C GLY A 191 -7.78 13.18 -7.45
N VAL A 192 -6.69 13.57 -6.77
CA VAL A 192 -6.09 12.80 -5.67
C VAL A 192 -7.10 12.54 -4.56
N LYS A 193 -7.85 13.56 -4.13
CA LYS A 193 -8.92 13.41 -3.12
C LYS A 193 -10.01 12.44 -3.54
N LYS A 194 -10.34 12.37 -4.83
CA LYS A 194 -11.31 11.40 -5.37
C LYS A 194 -10.72 10.00 -5.54
N ALA A 195 -9.43 9.90 -5.83
CA ALA A 195 -8.73 8.63 -5.98
C ALA A 195 -8.49 7.92 -4.64
N GLN A 196 -8.32 8.66 -3.54
CA GLN A 196 -8.09 8.12 -2.20
C GLN A 196 -9.13 7.06 -1.75
N PRO A 197 -10.45 7.32 -1.76
CA PRO A 197 -11.44 6.30 -1.40
C PRO A 197 -11.47 5.12 -2.38
N LEU A 198 -11.11 5.32 -3.65
CA LEU A 198 -10.99 4.23 -4.63
C LEU A 198 -9.80 3.31 -4.31
N TYR A 199 -8.68 3.88 -3.86
CA TYR A 199 -7.52 3.13 -3.41
C TYR A 199 -7.85 2.27 -2.19
N GLU A 200 -8.51 2.86 -1.18
CA GLU A 200 -8.95 2.16 0.03
C GLU A 200 -9.89 1.01 -0.31
N LYS A 201 -10.91 1.27 -1.15
CA LYS A 201 -11.84 0.25 -1.63
C LYS A 201 -11.14 -0.87 -2.40
N LYS A 202 -10.21 -0.53 -3.31
CA LYS A 202 -9.43 -1.51 -4.08
C LYS A 202 -8.62 -2.40 -3.14
N ASN A 203 -7.92 -1.83 -2.17
CA ASN A 203 -7.10 -2.60 -1.23
C ASN A 203 -7.97 -3.53 -0.38
N ALA A 204 -9.08 -3.03 0.16
CA ALA A 204 -10.00 -3.85 0.95
C ALA A 204 -10.51 -5.07 0.17
N LEU A 205 -10.95 -4.86 -1.07
CA LEU A 205 -11.40 -5.96 -1.94
C LEU A 205 -10.26 -6.91 -2.33
N GLN A 206 -9.04 -6.40 -2.51
CA GLN A 206 -7.87 -7.23 -2.80
C GLN A 206 -7.43 -8.08 -1.60
N ASP A 207 -7.55 -7.56 -0.38
CA ASP A 207 -7.30 -8.32 0.83
C ASP A 207 -8.37 -9.40 1.03
N GLU A 208 -9.65 -9.05 0.81
CA GLU A 208 -10.78 -9.99 0.90
C GLU A 208 -10.62 -11.17 -0.07
N ILE A 209 -10.41 -10.91 -1.37
CA ILE A 209 -10.23 -11.99 -2.36
C ILE A 209 -8.98 -12.84 -2.08
N ARG A 210 -7.91 -12.23 -1.55
CA ARG A 210 -6.70 -12.97 -1.18
C ARG A 210 -6.99 -13.93 -0.03
N ASP A 211 -7.76 -13.50 0.95
CA ASP A 211 -8.10 -14.34 2.10
C ASP A 211 -9.08 -15.45 1.71
N VAL A 212 -10.06 -15.20 0.82
CA VAL A 212 -10.93 -16.23 0.23
C VAL A 212 -10.10 -17.29 -0.51
N ARG A 213 -9.17 -16.86 -1.38
CA ARG A 213 -8.26 -17.78 -2.10
C ARG A 213 -7.41 -18.62 -1.15
N ARG A 214 -6.85 -18.02 -0.11
CA ARG A 214 -6.06 -18.74 0.91
C ARG A 214 -6.91 -19.80 1.63
N GLN A 215 -8.15 -19.45 1.98
CA GLN A 215 -9.07 -20.40 2.60
C GLN A 215 -9.45 -21.53 1.65
N LEU A 216 -9.67 -21.21 0.37
CA LEU A 216 -9.96 -22.17 -0.69
C LEU A 216 -8.81 -23.16 -0.88
N ASP A 217 -7.58 -22.65 -1.02
CA ASP A 217 -6.37 -23.48 -1.14
C ASP A 217 -6.21 -24.39 0.08
N ARG A 218 -6.42 -23.85 1.29
CA ARG A 218 -6.34 -24.63 2.51
C ARG A 218 -7.44 -25.69 2.61
N ALA A 219 -8.66 -25.38 2.18
CA ALA A 219 -9.77 -26.33 2.16
C ALA A 219 -9.52 -27.46 1.16
N LYS A 220 -8.99 -27.14 -0.03
CA LYS A 220 -8.58 -28.11 -1.05
C LYS A 220 -7.45 -29.01 -0.54
N GLU A 221 -6.45 -28.43 0.11
CA GLU A 221 -5.36 -29.18 0.74
C GLU A 221 -5.90 -30.13 1.83
N LEU A 222 -6.75 -29.63 2.72
CA LEU A 222 -7.36 -30.44 3.79
C LEU A 222 -8.21 -31.59 3.23
N LEU A 223 -8.94 -31.37 2.12
CA LEU A 223 -9.73 -32.40 1.46
C LEU A 223 -8.82 -33.46 0.81
N SER A 224 -7.70 -33.06 0.20
CA SER A 224 -6.74 -34.05 -0.31
C SER A 224 -6.09 -34.88 0.81
N GLN A 225 -5.95 -34.29 2.01
CA GLN A 225 -5.39 -34.98 3.17
C GLN A 225 -6.41 -35.87 3.87
N SER A 226 -7.71 -35.55 3.80
CA SER A 226 -8.75 -36.30 4.52
C SER A 226 -8.83 -37.75 4.07
N SER A 227 -8.82 -38.03 2.77
CA SER A 227 -8.90 -39.41 2.27
C SER A 227 -7.72 -40.27 2.76
N ARG A 228 -6.49 -39.73 2.71
CA ARG A 228 -5.29 -40.42 3.21
C ARG A 228 -5.32 -40.60 4.73
N ALA A 229 -5.83 -39.62 5.46
CA ALA A 229 -5.96 -39.70 6.90
C ALA A 229 -7.02 -40.73 7.32
N ILE A 230 -8.16 -40.77 6.65
CA ILE A 230 -9.22 -41.76 6.86
C ILE A 230 -8.66 -43.17 6.65
N GLU A 231 -8.01 -43.42 5.51
CA GLU A 231 -7.39 -44.72 5.21
C GLU A 231 -6.35 -45.11 6.27
N HIS A 232 -5.50 -44.17 6.68
CA HIS A 232 -4.49 -44.42 7.71
C HIS A 232 -5.12 -44.86 9.04
N TRP A 233 -6.14 -44.14 9.52
CA TRP A 233 -6.77 -44.44 10.81
C TRP A 233 -7.67 -45.69 10.76
N GLU A 234 -8.35 -45.95 9.64
CA GLU A 234 -9.08 -47.20 9.42
C GLU A 234 -8.14 -48.40 9.46
N ARG A 235 -6.97 -48.28 8.84
CA ARG A 235 -5.95 -49.33 8.88
C ARG A 235 -5.39 -49.53 10.28
N ARG A 236 -5.12 -48.47 11.04
CA ARG A 236 -4.66 -48.57 12.44
C ARG A 236 -5.68 -49.25 13.36
N LEU A 237 -6.97 -48.95 13.17
CA LEU A 237 -8.03 -49.61 13.94
C LEU A 237 -8.17 -51.09 13.61
N LYS A 238 -7.82 -51.51 12.39
CA LYS A 238 -7.90 -52.90 11.94
C LYS A 238 -6.64 -53.72 12.27
N ASP A 239 -5.48 -53.18 11.94
CA ASP A 239 -4.20 -53.89 11.97
C ASP A 239 -3.42 -53.63 13.28
N GLY A 240 -3.86 -52.67 14.10
CA GLY A 240 -3.28 -52.30 15.39
C GLY A 240 -2.45 -51.01 15.37
N PHE A 241 -1.90 -50.62 16.52
CA PHE A 241 -1.13 -49.36 16.70
C PHE A 241 0.39 -49.55 16.77
N GLY A 242 0.84 -50.81 16.80
CA GLY A 242 2.25 -51.19 16.83
C GLY A 242 2.96 -51.03 15.48
N ASP A 243 4.10 -51.68 15.30
CA ASP A 243 4.75 -51.82 13.99
C ASP A 243 3.94 -52.76 13.10
N ILE A 244 3.40 -52.21 12.00
CA ILE A 244 2.55 -52.93 11.03
C ILE A 244 3.33 -53.19 9.72
N GLY A 245 4.62 -52.85 9.69
CA GLY A 245 5.43 -52.88 8.47
C GLY A 245 4.87 -51.97 7.37
N SER A 246 5.39 -52.09 6.15
CA SER A 246 4.92 -51.32 4.97
C SER A 246 5.20 -49.79 5.03
N GLY A 247 6.13 -49.33 5.86
CA GLY A 247 6.43 -47.89 6.02
C GLY A 247 5.52 -47.17 7.02
N HIS A 248 4.85 -47.89 7.93
CA HIS A 248 4.10 -47.33 9.05
C HIS A 248 4.82 -47.61 10.38
N ASP A 249 5.29 -46.54 11.04
CA ASP A 249 6.00 -46.63 12.31
C ASP A 249 5.09 -47.11 13.47
N ASP A 250 5.69 -47.64 14.53
CA ASP A 250 4.99 -47.97 15.78
C ASP A 250 4.57 -46.67 16.52
N LEU A 251 3.25 -46.42 16.65
CA LEU A 251 2.72 -45.24 17.35
C LEU A 251 2.82 -45.37 18.87
N LEU A 252 2.95 -46.59 19.38
CA LEU A 252 3.04 -46.88 20.80
C LEU A 252 4.49 -47.00 21.28
N ALA A 253 5.49 -46.89 20.40
CA ALA A 253 6.90 -47.00 20.76
C ALA A 253 7.31 -46.05 21.89
N ASP A 254 6.84 -44.80 21.87
CA ASP A 254 7.09 -43.81 22.92
C ASP A 254 6.40 -44.18 24.24
N MET A 255 5.17 -44.72 24.18
CA MET A 255 4.44 -45.22 25.34
C MET A 255 5.18 -46.41 25.98
N HIS A 256 5.56 -47.40 25.16
CA HIS A 256 6.32 -48.57 25.59
C HIS A 256 7.68 -48.18 26.19
N ARG A 257 8.38 -47.19 25.61
CA ARG A 257 9.63 -46.65 26.15
C ARG A 257 9.45 -46.06 27.55
N VAL A 258 8.38 -45.31 27.79
CA VAL A 258 8.10 -44.74 29.11
C VAL A 258 7.67 -45.82 30.10
N MET A 259 6.81 -46.76 29.70
CA MET A 259 6.35 -47.87 30.55
C MET A 259 7.50 -48.79 31.00
N SER A 260 8.52 -48.96 30.16
CA SER A 260 9.75 -49.72 30.49
C SER A 260 10.74 -48.95 31.37
N GLY A 261 10.36 -47.78 31.89
CA GLY A 261 11.19 -46.93 32.75
C GLY A 261 12.12 -45.98 32.00
N GLY A 262 11.98 -45.88 30.68
CA GLY A 262 12.75 -44.95 29.85
C GLY A 262 12.27 -43.50 29.93
N ALA A 263 13.10 -42.58 29.45
CA ALA A 263 12.77 -41.16 29.45
C ALA A 263 11.65 -40.81 28.46
N SER A 264 10.72 -39.94 28.86
CA SER A 264 9.70 -39.36 27.98
C SER A 264 10.34 -38.47 26.92
N SER A 265 9.77 -38.45 25.70
CA SER A 265 10.18 -37.55 24.61
C SER A 265 9.97 -36.07 24.96
N PHE A 266 9.10 -35.79 25.93
CA PHE A 266 8.86 -34.44 26.45
C PHE A 266 9.79 -34.05 27.62
N SER A 267 10.60 -34.99 28.13
CA SER A 267 11.59 -34.66 29.15
C SER A 267 12.64 -33.72 28.54
N LYS A 268 12.68 -32.46 28.99
CA LYS A 268 13.75 -31.53 28.61
C LYS A 268 15.07 -32.22 28.92
N LYS A 269 15.85 -32.60 27.90
CA LYS A 269 17.25 -33.00 28.07
C LYS A 269 17.90 -31.86 28.85
N GLY A 270 18.17 -32.08 30.14
CA GLY A 270 18.87 -31.12 30.96
C GLY A 270 20.19 -30.79 30.26
N ARG A 271 20.35 -29.54 29.81
CA ARG A 271 21.63 -29.06 29.32
C ARG A 271 22.63 -29.33 30.44
N ARG A 272 23.51 -30.33 30.28
CA ARG A 272 24.69 -30.45 31.12
C ARG A 272 25.52 -29.21 30.85
N ASN A 273 25.40 -28.21 31.72
CA ASN A 273 26.35 -27.10 31.77
C ASN A 273 27.70 -27.70 32.16
N ILE A 274 28.52 -28.03 31.16
CA ILE A 274 29.95 -28.22 31.35
C ILE A 274 30.50 -26.82 31.61
N ARG A 275 30.45 -26.38 32.87
CA ARG A 275 31.27 -25.27 33.33
C ARG A 275 32.70 -25.80 33.37
N LYS A 276 33.55 -25.34 32.45
CA LYS A 276 35.00 -25.42 32.60
C LYS A 276 35.32 -24.79 33.96
N ALA A 277 35.83 -25.59 34.89
CA ALA A 277 36.55 -25.07 36.04
C ALA A 277 37.77 -24.32 35.48
N GLY A 278 37.78 -23.00 35.65
CA GLY A 278 39.03 -22.25 35.62
C GLY A 278 39.74 -22.57 36.93
N GLU A 279 40.93 -23.12 36.82
CA GLU A 279 41.89 -23.24 37.91
C GLU A 279 42.26 -21.82 38.36
N GLU A 280 41.98 -21.52 39.63
CA GLU A 280 42.73 -20.53 40.40
C GLU A 280 43.98 -21.23 40.94
N GLU A 281 45.13 -20.95 40.32
CA GLU A 281 46.42 -20.53 40.93
C GLU A 281 47.53 -20.50 39.87
#